data_AF-A7KH82-F1
#
_entry.id   AF-A7KH82-F1
#
_cell.length_a   1.000
_cell.length_b   1.000
_cell.length_c   1.000
_cell.angle_alpha   90.00
_cell.angle_beta   90.00
_cell.angle_gamma   90.00
#
_symmetry.space_group_name_H-M   'P 1'
#
loop_
_entity.id
_entity.type
_entity.pdbx_description
1 polymer ?
#
loop_
_entity_poly.entity_id
_entity_poly.type
_entity_poly.pdbx_seq_one_letter_code
_entity_poly.pdbx_strand_id
1 'polypeptide(L)' 'MANTHKLVSMILFIFLFLVANNVEGYVNCETDADCPPSTRVKRFKCVKGECRWTRMSYA' A
#
# COMPACT_ATOMS: atom_id res chain seq x y z
N MET A 1 -33.51 13.85 -8.24
CA MET A 1 -32.30 13.01 -8.39
C MET A 1 -31.25 13.43 -7.35
N ALA A 2 -31.54 13.24 -6.06
CA ALA A 2 -30.73 13.77 -4.95
C ALA A 2 -29.77 12.73 -4.33
N ASN A 3 -29.97 11.45 -4.64
CA ASN A 3 -29.30 10.35 -3.96
C ASN A 3 -27.95 9.99 -4.61
N THR A 4 -27.84 10.18 -5.93
CA THR A 4 -26.61 9.96 -6.70
C THR A 4 -25.51 10.94 -6.31
N HIS A 5 -25.85 12.20 -6.07
CA HIS A 5 -24.87 13.23 -5.70
C HIS A 5 -24.22 12.96 -4.34
N LYS A 6 -25.01 12.45 -3.38
CA LYS A 6 -24.50 12.05 -2.06
C LYS A 6 -23.54 10.87 -2.15
N LEU A 7 -23.87 9.86 -2.96
CA LEU A 7 -23.00 8.70 -3.19
C LEU A 7 -21.67 9.09 -3.84
N VAL A 8 -21.70 9.92 -4.88
CA VAL A 8 -20.48 10.39 -5.56
C VAL A 8 -19.59 11.16 -4.59
N SER A 9 -20.16 12.01 -3.74
CA SER A 9 -19.41 12.76 -2.73
C SER A 9 -18.75 11.86 -1.69
N MET A 10 -19.44 10.81 -1.21
CA MET A 10 -18.84 9.86 -0.26
C MET A 10 -17.71 9.03 -0.89
N ILE A 11 -17.90 8.54 -2.12
CA ILE A 11 -16.87 7.79 -2.85
C ILE A 11 -15.64 8.66 -3.09
N LEU A 12 -15.84 9.92 -3.51
CA LEU A 12 -14.76 10.86 -3.72
C LEU A 12 -13.99 11.16 -2.42
N PHE A 13 -14.71 11.35 -1.31
CA PHE A 13 -14.09 11.58 -0.01
C PHE A 13 -13.24 10.39 0.44
N ILE A 14 -13.75 9.17 0.30
CA ILE A 14 -13.03 7.93 0.64
C ILE A 14 -11.78 7.78 -0.24
N PHE A 15 -11.90 8.05 -1.54
CA PHE A 15 -10.77 7.99 -2.47
C PHE A 15 -9.67 8.98 -2.09
N LEU A 16 -10.03 10.24 -1.83
CA LEU A 16 -9.10 11.28 -1.40
C LEU A 16 -8.44 10.93 -0.06
N PHE A 17 -9.19 10.34 0.87
CA PHE A 17 -8.66 9.87 2.15
C PHE A 17 -7.62 8.75 1.98
N LEU A 18 -7.91 7.76 1.13
CA LEU A 18 -6.98 6.66 0.82
C LEU A 18 -5.70 7.17 0.13
N VAL A 19 -5.83 8.14 -0.79
CA VAL A 19 -4.70 8.77 -1.46
C VAL A 19 -3.87 9.60 -0.47
N ALA A 20 -4.50 10.42 0.36
CA ALA A 20 -3.81 11.28 1.32
C ALA A 20 -3.04 10.48 2.38
N ASN A 21 -3.58 9.34 2.82
CA ASN A 21 -2.93 8.46 3.77
C ASN A 21 -1.90 7.52 3.12
N ASN A 22 -1.59 7.69 1.83
CA ASN A 22 -0.69 6.83 1.06
C ASN A 22 -0.90 5.37 1.44
N VAL A 23 -2.14 4.89 1.34
CA VAL A 23 -2.45 3.46 1.52
C VAL A 23 -1.93 2.67 0.30
N GLU A 24 -0.68 2.90 -0.10
CA GLU A 24 0.17 1.77 -0.44
C GLU A 24 0.19 0.93 0.83
N GLY A 25 -0.34 -0.29 0.76
CA GLY A 25 -0.43 -1.19 1.91
C GLY A 25 0.96 -1.54 2.42
N TYR A 26 1.55 -0.66 3.22
CA TYR A 26 2.75 -0.93 3.97
C TYR A 26 2.36 -1.96 5.02
N VAL A 27 2.72 -3.21 4.74
CA VAL A 27 2.58 -4.29 5.69
C VAL A 27 3.52 -3.98 6.86
N ASN A 28 2.98 -3.81 8.05
CA ASN A 28 3.79 -3.65 9.25
C ASN A 28 4.57 -4.94 9.51
N CYS A 29 5.80 -4.81 10.00
CA CYS A 29 6.69 -5.93 10.27
C CYS A 29 7.56 -5.66 11.50
N GLU A 30 7.98 -6.72 12.20
CA GLU A 30 9.05 -6.65 13.21
C GLU A 30 10.36 -7.18 12.62
N THR A 31 10.25 -8.18 11.75
CA THR A 31 11.35 -8.87 11.08
C THR A 31 11.08 -9.04 9.57
N ASP A 32 12.11 -9.36 8.79
CA ASP A 32 11.96 -9.65 7.35
C ASP A 32 11.03 -10.83 7.05
N ALA A 33 10.81 -11.73 8.03
CA ALA A 33 9.95 -12.90 7.89
C ALA A 33 8.44 -12.55 7.93
N ASP A 34 8.09 -11.39 8.49
CA ASP A 34 6.72 -10.89 8.52
C ASP A 34 6.30 -10.30 7.16
N CYS A 35 7.27 -10.07 6.28
CA CYS A 35 7.02 -9.50 4.96
C CYS A 35 6.62 -10.56 3.93
N PRO A 36 5.89 -10.16 2.87
CA PRO A 36 5.57 -11.04 1.77
C PRO A 36 6.82 -11.70 1.17
N PRO A 37 6.73 -12.95 0.70
CA PRO A 37 7.87 -13.65 0.13
C PRO A 37 8.45 -12.87 -1.04
N SER A 38 9.78 -12.78 -1.07
CA SER A 38 10.50 -12.16 -2.17
C SER A 38 10.26 -12.93 -3.47
N THR A 39 9.98 -12.22 -4.55
CA THR A 39 9.82 -12.78 -5.90
C THR A 39 11.09 -12.55 -6.71
N ARG A 40 11.18 -13.12 -7.93
CA ARG A 40 12.32 -12.88 -8.83
C ARG A 40 12.56 -11.39 -9.13
N VAL A 41 11.51 -10.57 -9.03
CA VAL A 41 11.55 -9.15 -9.40
C VAL A 41 11.53 -8.21 -8.19
N LYS A 42 11.04 -8.67 -7.04
CA LYS A 42 10.86 -7.85 -5.84
C LYS A 42 11.45 -8.55 -4.62
N ARG A 43 12.35 -7.88 -3.90
CA ARG A 43 12.80 -8.30 -2.57
C ARG A 43 12.14 -7.43 -1.53
N PHE A 44 11.53 -8.03 -0.51
CA PHE A 44 10.96 -7.31 0.62
C PHE A 44 11.94 -7.33 1.79
N LYS A 45 12.01 -6.22 2.53
CA LYS A 45 12.73 -6.08 3.79
C LYS A 45 11.91 -5.26 4.76
N CYS A 46 12.02 -5.59 6.04
CA CYS A 46 11.47 -4.80 7.10
C CYS A 46 12.38 -3.61 7.40
N VAL A 47 11.89 -2.40 7.15
CA VAL A 47 12.63 -1.16 7.37
C VAL A 47 11.76 -0.21 8.17
N LYS A 48 12.19 0.12 9.39
CA LYS A 48 11.46 1.00 10.31
C LYS A 48 10.03 0.53 10.60
N GLY A 49 9.83 -0.79 10.68
CA GLY A 49 8.53 -1.38 10.97
C GLY A 49 7.62 -1.56 9.76
N GLU A 50 8.11 -1.29 8.55
CA GLU A 50 7.35 -1.40 7.29
C GLU A 50 8.07 -2.29 6.28
N CYS A 51 7.32 -3.15 5.59
CA CYS A 51 7.83 -3.93 4.49
C CYS A 51 8.07 -3.06 3.26
N ARG A 52 9.35 -2.76 3.00
CA ARG A 52 9.80 -2.05 1.80
C ARG A 52 10.26 -3.04 0.74
N TRP A 53 9.87 -2.80 -0.51
CA TRP A 53 10.32 -3.61 -1.63
C TRP A 53 11.39 -2.88 -2.44
N THR A 54 12.37 -3.64 -2.94
CA THR A 54 13.33 -3.17 -3.94
C THR A 54 13.21 -4.01 -5.19
N ARG A 55 13.34 -3.36 -6.35
CA ARG A 55 13.40 -4.06 -7.63
C ARG A 55 14.76 -4.73 -7.75
N MET A 56 14.77 -6.03 -7.97
CA MET A 56 16.00 -6.72 -8.36
C MET A 56 16.23 -6.50 -9.86
N SER A 57 17.24 -5.71 -10.21
CA SER A 57 17.82 -5.69 -11.55
C SER A 57 18.82 -6.83 -11.65
N TYR A 58 18.54 -7.84 -12.47
CA TYR A 58 19.57 -8.75 -12.93
C TYR A 58 20.45 -7.97 -13.92
N ALA A 59 21.69 -7.69 -13.53
CA ALA A 59 22.76 -7.25 -14.43
C ALA A 59 23.40 -8.48 -15.09
#